data_AF-A0A395NBT1-F1
#
_entry.id   AF-A0A395NBT1-F1
#
_cell.length_a   1.000
_cell.length_b   1.000
_cell.length_c   1.000
_cell.angle_alpha   90.00
_cell.angle_beta   90.00
_cell.angle_gamma   90.00
#
_symmetry.space_group_name_H-M   'P 1'
#
loop_
_entity.id
_entity.type
_entity.pdbx_description
1 polymer ?
#
loop_
_entity_poly.entity_id
_entity_poly.type
_entity_poly.pdbx_seq_one_letter_code
_entity_poly.pdbx_strand_id
1 'polypeptide(L)'
;MSADPVFLSLAEILTRHDVDQFLPVRCSHEETSRHMEQRIAELKDQEDSTGGSVTCIIRNAPTGLGEPCFDKLEAKLGHAMMSISAAKGFEVGSGFLGAEMNGSKHTDPFSPAPEQAVSAAEHKLGIPRSRLVTKTNHSGGIQSGISNGMPIFFRVAFKPPATIGQDQTTVMAQHARQVSIQMSKSS
;
A
#
# COMPACT_ATOMS: atom_id res chain seq x y z
N MET A 1 3.69 7.12 9.98
CA MET A 1 3.79 6.97 8.51
C MET A 1 3.17 8.16 7.78
N SER A 2 1.85 8.39 7.80
CA SER A 2 1.22 9.44 6.96
C SER A 2 1.57 10.90 7.29
N ALA A 3 2.12 11.17 8.47
CA ALA A 3 2.69 12.47 8.86
C ALA A 3 4.13 12.34 9.36
N ASP A 4 4.74 11.17 9.17
CA ASP A 4 6.15 10.99 9.45
C ASP A 4 6.95 11.70 8.34
N PRO A 5 7.76 12.72 8.67
CA PRO A 5 8.52 13.46 7.67
C PRO A 5 9.47 12.57 6.86
N VAL A 6 10.01 11.51 7.48
CA VAL A 6 10.91 10.56 6.80
C VAL A 6 10.14 9.80 5.72
N PHE A 7 8.95 9.29 6.06
CA PHE A 7 8.11 8.60 5.09
C PHE A 7 7.64 9.53 3.97
N LEU A 8 7.22 10.75 4.29
CA LEU A 8 6.76 11.70 3.28
C LEU A 8 7.88 12.07 2.30
N SER A 9 9.09 12.30 2.81
CA SER A 9 10.27 12.50 1.96
C SER A 9 10.57 11.27 1.10
N LEU A 10 10.53 10.08 1.68
CA LEU A 10 10.72 8.82 0.95
C LEU A 10 9.66 8.66 -0.14
N ALA A 11 8.41 8.98 0.17
CA ALA A 11 7.30 8.89 -0.76
C ALA A 11 7.44 9.84 -1.95
N GLU A 12 8.27 10.89 -1.87
CA GLU A 12 8.56 11.76 -3.01
C GLU A 12 9.74 11.25 -3.86
N ILE A 13 10.80 10.74 -3.22
CA ILE A 13 12.07 10.44 -3.91
C ILE A 13 12.22 8.98 -4.35
N LEU A 14 11.62 8.03 -3.63
CA LEU A 14 11.88 6.60 -3.80
C LEU A 14 11.47 6.11 -5.19
N THR A 15 12.40 5.62 -6.00
CA THR A 15 12.09 5.13 -7.34
C THR A 15 11.87 3.62 -7.33
N ARG A 16 11.27 3.11 -8.43
CA ARG A 16 11.21 1.66 -8.66
C ARG A 16 12.60 1.03 -8.70
N HIS A 17 13.58 1.73 -9.28
CA HIS A 17 14.95 1.22 -9.37
C HIS A 17 15.55 1.01 -7.98
N ASP A 18 15.38 1.98 -7.07
CA ASP A 18 15.87 1.89 -5.70
C ASP A 18 15.28 0.70 -4.94
N VAL A 19 14.00 0.39 -5.19
CA VAL A 19 13.31 -0.74 -4.57
C VAL A 19 13.73 -2.08 -5.19
N ASP A 20 13.88 -2.14 -6.51
CA ASP A 20 14.22 -3.36 -7.25
C ASP A 20 15.68 -3.79 -7.02
N GLN A 21 16.55 -2.93 -6.45
CA GLN A 21 17.89 -3.31 -5.99
C GLN A 21 17.87 -4.25 -4.77
N PHE A 22 16.78 -4.25 -3.98
CA PHE A 22 16.67 -5.02 -2.72
C PHE A 22 15.86 -6.30 -2.92
N LEU A 23 16.21 -7.11 -3.92
CA LEU A 23 15.60 -8.43 -4.09
C LEU A 23 16.09 -9.40 -3.01
N PRO A 24 15.22 -10.29 -2.49
CA PRO A 24 13.87 -10.58 -2.98
C PRO A 24 12.74 -9.76 -2.32
N VAL A 25 13.01 -9.03 -1.23
CA VAL A 25 11.97 -8.46 -0.35
C VAL A 25 11.50 -7.05 -0.73
N ARG A 26 12.23 -6.36 -1.63
CA ARG A 26 11.90 -5.03 -2.14
C ARG A 26 11.73 -3.99 -1.02
N CYS A 27 12.60 -4.04 -0.03
CA CYS A 27 12.66 -3.08 1.07
C CYS A 27 13.94 -2.25 0.94
N SER A 28 13.83 -0.95 0.59
CA SER A 28 14.99 -0.07 0.40
C SER A 28 15.71 0.32 1.71
N HIS A 29 15.23 -0.16 2.86
CA HIS A 29 15.87 0.05 4.15
C HIS A 29 16.69 -1.18 4.52
N GLU A 30 18.02 -1.06 4.45
CA GLU A 30 18.96 -2.19 4.50
C GLU A 30 18.81 -3.08 5.74
N GLU A 31 18.70 -2.49 6.92
CA GLU A 31 18.53 -3.25 8.17
C GLU A 31 17.20 -4.03 8.17
N THR A 32 16.12 -3.38 7.74
CA THR A 32 14.80 -4.03 7.67
C THR A 32 14.75 -5.10 6.59
N SER A 33 15.42 -4.88 5.45
CA SER A 33 15.57 -5.89 4.39
C SER A 33 16.21 -7.15 4.93
N ARG A 34 17.32 -7.02 5.67
CA ARG A 34 18.01 -8.16 6.29
C ARG A 34 17.13 -8.92 7.27
N HIS A 35 16.39 -8.21 8.14
CA HIS A 35 15.45 -8.86 9.06
C HIS A 35 14.30 -9.59 8.33
N MET A 36 13.78 -9.01 7.25
CA MET A 36 12.75 -9.66 6.42
C MET A 36 13.29 -10.93 5.74
N GLU A 37 14.50 -10.87 5.17
CA GLU A 37 15.16 -12.00 4.52
C GLU A 37 15.44 -13.13 5.51
N GLN A 38 15.98 -12.81 6.69
CA GLN A 38 16.22 -13.77 7.76
C GLN A 38 14.92 -14.47 8.16
N ARG A 39 13.84 -13.71 8.38
CA ARG A 39 12.54 -14.28 8.74
C ARG A 39 11.98 -15.20 7.66
N ILE A 40 12.14 -14.85 6.39
CA ILE A 40 11.72 -15.68 5.26
C ILE A 40 12.55 -16.97 5.19
N ALA A 41 13.86 -16.89 5.42
CA ALA A 41 14.74 -18.05 5.45
C ALA A 41 14.37 -19.00 6.60
N GLU A 42 14.17 -18.49 7.82
CA GLU A 42 13.73 -19.27 8.98
C GLU A 42 12.42 -20.03 8.70
N LEU A 43 11.43 -19.36 8.12
CA LEU A 43 10.14 -19.99 7.83
C LEU A 43 10.25 -21.02 6.71
N LYS A 44 11.11 -20.78 5.73
CA LYS A 44 11.39 -21.76 4.68
C LYS A 44 11.98 -23.04 5.29
N ASP A 45 12.90 -22.92 6.23
CA ASP A 45 13.50 -24.07 6.93
C ASP A 45 12.48 -24.80 7.82
N GLN A 46 11.46 -24.09 8.29
CA GLN A 46 10.30 -24.64 9.03
C GLN A 46 9.18 -25.16 8.11
N GLU A 47 9.43 -25.21 6.80
CA GLU A 47 8.45 -25.58 5.78
C GLU A 47 7.14 -24.75 5.85
N ASP A 48 7.24 -23.51 6.29
CA ASP A 48 6.14 -22.57 6.55
C ASP A 48 6.23 -21.33 5.65
N SER A 49 5.34 -20.36 5.89
CA SER A 49 5.31 -19.08 5.17
C SER A 49 4.84 -17.93 6.05
N THR A 50 5.11 -16.71 5.59
CA THR A 50 4.61 -15.49 6.20
C THR A 50 3.84 -14.65 5.20
N GLY A 51 2.92 -13.84 5.72
CA GLY A 51 2.32 -12.75 4.98
C GLY A 51 3.23 -11.52 5.00
N GLY A 52 2.66 -10.39 4.62
CA GLY A 52 3.34 -9.11 4.64
C GLY A 52 2.42 -7.99 4.21
N SER A 53 2.96 -6.79 4.17
CA SER A 53 2.25 -5.61 3.67
C SER A 53 3.09 -4.88 2.64
N VAL A 54 2.45 -4.40 1.58
CA VAL A 54 3.10 -3.63 0.52
C VAL A 54 2.53 -2.22 0.53
N THR A 55 3.40 -1.22 0.54
CA THR A 55 3.00 0.18 0.35
C THR A 55 3.20 0.56 -1.12
N CYS A 56 2.15 1.09 -1.74
CA CYS A 56 2.19 1.65 -3.07
C CYS A 56 2.14 3.17 -3.01
N ILE A 57 2.88 3.83 -3.89
CA ILE A 57 2.92 5.29 -4.00
C ILE A 57 2.66 5.67 -5.47
N ILE A 58 1.64 6.50 -5.69
CA ILE A 58 1.30 7.09 -6.97
C ILE A 58 1.61 8.59 -6.90
N ARG A 59 2.59 9.03 -7.69
CA ARG A 59 3.00 10.42 -7.77
C ARG A 59 2.37 11.11 -8.97
N ASN A 60 2.23 12.43 -8.87
CA ASN A 60 1.74 13.28 -9.96
C ASN A 60 0.35 12.85 -10.46
N ALA A 61 -0.49 12.34 -9.57
CA ALA A 61 -1.90 12.15 -9.87
C ALA A 61 -2.52 13.53 -10.17
N PRO A 62 -3.29 13.69 -11.26
CA PRO A 62 -4.05 14.91 -11.51
C PRO A 62 -4.95 15.22 -10.33
N THR A 63 -5.17 16.48 -9.97
CA THR A 63 -6.18 16.86 -8.96
C THR A 63 -7.58 16.58 -9.52
N GLY A 64 -8.48 16.04 -8.69
CA GLY A 64 -9.87 15.78 -9.06
C GLY A 64 -10.12 14.43 -9.75
N LEU A 65 -9.12 13.54 -9.81
CA LEU A 65 -9.32 12.17 -10.30
C LEU A 65 -10.18 11.38 -9.33
N GLY A 66 -11.23 10.73 -9.84
CA GLY A 66 -12.21 9.98 -9.05
C GLY A 66 -13.61 10.59 -9.14
N GLU A 67 -14.51 10.13 -8.28
CA GLU A 67 -15.83 10.74 -8.12
C GLU A 67 -16.22 10.81 -6.63
N PRO A 68 -17.04 11.79 -6.21
CA PRO A 68 -17.24 12.06 -4.79
C PRO A 68 -18.27 11.17 -4.11
N CYS A 69 -19.04 10.38 -4.85
CA CYS A 69 -20.25 9.73 -4.32
C CYS A 69 -20.11 8.21 -4.22
N PHE A 70 -20.18 7.50 -5.36
CA PHE A 70 -20.35 6.04 -5.37
C PHE A 70 -19.05 5.30 -5.69
N ASP A 71 -18.35 5.72 -6.73
CA ASP A 71 -17.09 5.16 -7.21
C ASP A 71 -15.87 6.01 -6.81
N LYS A 72 -15.82 6.35 -5.51
CA LYS A 72 -14.69 7.05 -4.89
C LYS A 72 -13.36 6.42 -5.29
N LEU A 73 -12.33 7.24 -5.52
CA LEU A 73 -11.03 6.77 -5.96
C LEU A 73 -10.45 5.70 -5.02
N GLU A 74 -10.51 5.94 -3.71
CA GLU A 74 -10.08 4.99 -2.67
C GLU A 74 -10.92 3.70 -2.67
N ALA A 75 -12.20 3.77 -3.03
CA ALA A 75 -13.07 2.60 -3.12
C ALA A 75 -12.71 1.73 -4.34
N LYS A 76 -12.46 2.33 -5.50
CA LYS A 76 -11.99 1.61 -6.70
C LYS A 76 -10.60 1.02 -6.52
N LEU A 77 -9.68 1.77 -5.91
CA LEU A 77 -8.37 1.25 -5.53
C LEU A 77 -8.51 0.08 -4.56
N GLY A 78 -9.35 0.22 -3.54
CA GLY A 78 -9.64 -0.86 -2.59
C GLY A 78 -10.17 -2.11 -3.28
N HIS A 79 -11.16 -1.98 -4.17
CA HIS A 79 -11.66 -3.09 -4.96
C HIS A 79 -10.55 -3.75 -5.79
N ALA A 80 -9.77 -2.96 -6.52
CA ALA A 80 -8.68 -3.46 -7.34
C ALA A 80 -7.63 -4.22 -6.50
N MET A 81 -7.22 -3.66 -5.36
CA MET A 81 -6.21 -4.28 -4.50
C MET A 81 -6.73 -5.51 -3.78
N MET A 82 -7.95 -5.47 -3.26
CA MET A 82 -8.57 -6.60 -2.57
C MET A 82 -8.93 -7.76 -3.52
N SER A 83 -8.97 -7.51 -4.83
CA SER A 83 -9.13 -8.57 -5.84
C SER A 83 -7.86 -9.41 -6.03
N ILE A 84 -6.70 -8.93 -5.57
CA ILE A 84 -5.45 -9.67 -5.64
C ILE A 84 -5.51 -10.88 -4.70
N SER A 85 -5.09 -12.03 -5.19
CA SER A 85 -5.03 -13.26 -4.38
C SER A 85 -4.23 -13.03 -3.09
N ALA A 86 -4.75 -13.58 -1.99
CA ALA A 86 -4.21 -13.44 -0.63
C ALA A 86 -4.29 -12.02 -0.01
N ALA A 87 -4.79 -10.99 -0.72
CA ALA A 87 -5.07 -9.70 -0.08
C ALA A 87 -6.16 -9.84 0.98
N LYS A 88 -5.95 -9.23 2.15
CA LYS A 88 -6.88 -9.26 3.30
C LYS A 88 -7.11 -7.90 3.96
N GLY A 89 -6.38 -6.87 3.55
CA GLY A 89 -6.57 -5.52 4.05
C GLY A 89 -6.11 -4.48 3.04
N PHE A 90 -6.79 -3.34 3.03
CA PHE A 90 -6.47 -2.19 2.22
C PHE A 90 -6.70 -0.93 3.05
N GLU A 91 -5.75 -0.01 3.01
CA GLU A 91 -5.87 1.28 3.69
C GLU A 91 -5.15 2.39 2.91
N VAL A 92 -5.71 3.60 2.95
CA VAL A 92 -5.16 4.79 2.28
C VAL A 92 -4.70 5.79 3.32
N GLY A 93 -3.57 6.47 3.07
CA GLY A 93 -3.11 7.55 3.93
C GLY A 93 -2.76 7.08 5.34
N SER A 94 -3.35 7.74 6.35
CA SER A 94 -3.24 7.34 7.76
C SER A 94 -3.86 5.97 8.04
N GLY A 95 -4.73 5.47 7.16
CA GLY A 95 -5.34 4.15 7.27
C GLY A 95 -6.04 3.94 8.61
N PHE A 96 -5.85 2.76 9.20
CA PHE A 96 -6.45 2.41 10.49
C PHE A 96 -5.99 3.32 11.64
N LEU A 97 -4.75 3.83 11.60
CA LEU A 97 -4.27 4.79 12.61
C LEU A 97 -5.11 6.08 12.61
N GLY A 98 -5.66 6.47 11.45
CA GLY A 98 -6.55 7.64 11.35
C GLY A 98 -7.83 7.50 12.19
N ALA A 99 -8.31 6.27 12.43
CA ALA A 99 -9.49 6.01 13.26
C ALA A 99 -9.22 6.24 14.76
N GLU A 100 -7.96 6.25 15.18
CA GLU A 100 -7.53 6.52 16.56
C GLU A 100 -7.19 8.00 16.80
N MET A 101 -7.26 8.83 15.76
CA MET A 101 -6.89 10.24 15.81
C MET A 101 -8.08 11.16 16.08
N ASN A 102 -7.83 12.22 16.86
CA ASN A 102 -8.78 13.33 16.94
C ASN A 102 -8.83 14.09 15.61
N GLY A 103 -10.02 14.48 15.16
CA GLY A 103 -10.20 15.21 13.90
C GLY A 103 -9.38 16.50 13.80
N SER A 104 -9.15 17.19 14.92
CA SER A 104 -8.29 18.38 14.99
C SER A 104 -6.81 18.11 14.66
N LYS A 105 -6.35 16.87 14.80
CA LYS A 105 -4.99 16.42 14.47
C LYS A 105 -4.93 15.68 13.13
N HIS A 106 -6.04 15.11 12.67
CA HIS A 106 -6.10 14.34 11.43
C HIS A 106 -6.28 15.22 10.19
N THR A 107 -6.99 16.33 10.33
CA THR A 107 -7.29 17.23 9.22
C THR A 107 -6.01 17.75 8.57
N ASP A 108 -5.91 17.57 7.24
CA ASP A 108 -4.80 18.09 6.44
C ASP A 108 -5.03 19.58 6.08
N PRO A 109 -4.29 20.54 6.66
CA PRO A 109 -4.53 21.96 6.38
C PRO A 109 -4.02 22.34 4.99
N PHE A 110 -4.83 23.09 4.25
CA PHE A 110 -4.42 23.63 2.95
C PHE A 110 -3.44 24.80 3.07
N SER A 111 -2.58 24.93 2.08
CA SER A 111 -1.62 26.01 1.90
C SER A 111 -1.43 26.31 0.40
N PRO A 112 -0.99 27.52 0.03
CA PRO A 112 -0.68 27.83 -1.37
C PRO A 112 0.40 26.89 -1.93
N ALA A 113 0.19 26.42 -3.16
CA ALA A 113 1.18 25.61 -3.86
C ALA A 113 2.42 26.46 -4.24
N PRO A 114 3.64 25.89 -4.23
CA PRO A 114 4.81 26.56 -4.79
C PRO A 114 4.60 26.85 -6.29
N GLU A 115 5.01 28.04 -6.77
CA GLU A 115 4.82 28.44 -8.17
C GLU A 115 5.39 27.40 -9.17
N GLN A 116 6.53 26.79 -8.85
CA GLN A 116 7.16 25.79 -9.73
C GLN A 116 6.32 24.51 -9.86
N ALA A 117 5.55 24.13 -8.83
CA ALA A 117 4.75 22.90 -8.82
C ALA A 117 3.52 22.99 -9.74
N VAL A 118 3.04 24.21 -10.02
CA VAL A 118 1.88 24.47 -10.89
C VAL A 118 2.22 24.20 -12.35
N SER A 119 3.42 24.60 -12.80
CA SER A 119 3.84 24.52 -14.20
C SER A 119 4.25 23.12 -14.68
N ALA A 120 4.96 22.34 -13.85
CA ALA A 120 5.59 21.10 -14.30
C ALA A 120 4.61 19.96 -14.66
N ALA A 121 3.45 19.88 -14.00
CA ALA A 121 2.44 18.86 -14.27
C ALA A 121 1.56 19.21 -15.49
N GLU A 122 1.26 20.50 -15.65
CA GLU A 122 0.48 21.03 -16.79
C GLU A 122 1.19 20.74 -18.12
N HIS A 123 2.52 20.91 -18.16
CA HIS A 123 3.31 20.61 -19.35
C HIS A 123 3.33 19.13 -19.75
N LYS A 124 3.09 18.19 -18.83
CA LYS A 124 3.19 16.74 -19.10
C LYS A 124 1.84 16.08 -19.37
N LEU A 125 0.79 16.51 -18.68
CA LEU A 125 -0.53 15.88 -18.72
C LEU A 125 -1.62 16.79 -19.32
N GLY A 126 -1.34 18.08 -19.56
CA GLY A 126 -2.32 19.05 -20.02
C GLY A 126 -3.41 19.39 -18.99
N ILE A 127 -3.24 18.93 -17.75
CA ILE A 127 -4.16 19.18 -16.64
C ILE A 127 -3.47 20.15 -15.67
N PRO A 128 -4.04 21.34 -15.41
CA PRO A 128 -3.45 22.30 -14.48
C PRO A 128 -3.47 21.72 -13.06
N ARG A 129 -2.35 21.85 -12.34
CA ARG A 129 -2.28 21.44 -10.94
C ARG A 129 -3.04 22.43 -10.05
N SER A 130 -3.59 21.94 -8.96
CA SER A 130 -4.21 22.81 -7.95
C SER A 130 -3.25 23.90 -7.47
N ARG A 131 -3.77 25.12 -7.25
CA ARG A 131 -3.03 26.21 -6.58
C ARG A 131 -2.91 26.00 -5.07
N LEU A 132 -3.44 24.90 -4.56
CA LEU A 132 -3.42 24.51 -3.16
C LEU A 132 -2.73 23.16 -2.99
N VAL A 133 -1.95 23.02 -1.93
CA VAL A 133 -1.36 21.78 -1.42
C VAL A 133 -1.70 21.63 0.05
N THR A 134 -1.64 20.41 0.58
CA THR A 134 -1.82 20.18 2.02
C THR A 134 -0.47 20.17 2.75
N LYS A 135 -0.45 20.65 4.00
CA LYS A 135 0.77 20.66 4.84
C LYS A 135 1.15 19.27 5.36
N THR A 136 0.17 18.41 5.50
CA THR A 136 0.29 16.99 5.89
C THR A 136 -0.45 16.14 4.85
N ASN A 137 -0.28 14.83 4.88
CA ASN A 137 -0.94 13.93 3.94
C ASN A 137 -1.59 12.73 4.64
N HIS A 138 -2.34 12.99 5.71
CA HIS A 138 -3.14 12.00 6.42
C HIS A 138 -4.21 11.37 5.52
N SER A 139 -4.78 12.15 4.60
CA SER A 139 -5.71 11.71 3.57
C SER A 139 -5.10 10.76 2.53
N GLY A 140 -3.77 10.66 2.46
CA GLY A 140 -3.10 9.78 1.50
C GLY A 140 -3.36 10.18 0.05
N GLY A 141 -3.43 11.48 -0.21
CA GLY A 141 -3.64 12.05 -1.54
C GLY A 141 -5.08 12.01 -2.03
N ILE A 142 -6.03 11.51 -1.24
CA ILE A 142 -7.44 11.34 -1.61
C ILE A 142 -8.34 11.98 -0.56
N GLN A 143 -9.12 13.00 -0.95
CA GLN A 143 -10.07 13.68 -0.08
C GLN A 143 -11.46 13.65 -0.71
N SER A 144 -12.46 13.24 0.07
CA SER A 144 -13.85 13.19 -0.37
C SER A 144 -14.06 12.43 -1.70
N GLY A 145 -13.31 11.34 -1.92
CA GLY A 145 -13.45 10.50 -3.11
C GLY A 145 -12.60 10.89 -4.33
N ILE A 146 -11.90 12.03 -4.26
CA ILE A 146 -11.08 12.55 -5.37
C ILE A 146 -9.64 12.80 -4.95
N SER A 147 -8.70 12.72 -5.89
CA SER A 147 -7.30 13.08 -5.64
C SER A 147 -7.13 14.57 -5.35
N ASN A 148 -6.29 14.92 -4.38
CA ASN A 148 -6.01 16.32 -4.00
C ASN A 148 -4.71 16.88 -4.63
N GLY A 149 -3.94 16.06 -5.34
CA GLY A 149 -2.68 16.43 -6.01
C GLY A 149 -1.40 16.15 -5.20
N MET A 150 -1.55 15.73 -3.94
CA MET A 150 -0.48 15.14 -3.13
C MET A 150 -0.19 13.70 -3.59
N PRO A 151 0.98 13.12 -3.23
CA PRO A 151 1.23 11.71 -3.48
C PRO A 151 0.11 10.85 -2.90
N ILE A 152 -0.49 10.00 -3.73
CA ILE A 152 -1.43 9.00 -3.25
C ILE A 152 -0.62 7.84 -2.72
N PHE A 153 -0.89 7.39 -1.51
CA PHE A 153 -0.27 6.18 -0.99
C PHE A 153 -1.25 5.33 -0.21
N PHE A 154 -1.10 4.04 -0.38
CA PHE A 154 -1.95 3.04 0.26
C PHE A 154 -1.12 1.80 0.61
N ARG A 155 -1.63 1.00 1.54
CA ARG A 155 -1.04 -0.26 1.95
C ARG A 155 -2.01 -1.40 1.72
N VAL A 156 -1.47 -2.51 1.24
CA VAL A 156 -2.20 -3.77 1.03
C VAL A 156 -1.58 -4.84 1.91
N ALA A 157 -2.40 -5.49 2.73
CA ALA A 157 -1.98 -6.60 3.58
C ALA A 157 -2.26 -7.93 2.88
N PHE A 158 -1.28 -8.81 2.86
CA PHE A 158 -1.35 -10.14 2.29
C PHE A 158 -1.21 -11.19 3.38
N LYS A 159 -2.12 -12.17 3.40
CA LYS A 159 -1.99 -13.34 4.28
C LYS A 159 -0.86 -14.27 3.79
N PRO A 160 -0.33 -15.13 4.67
CA PRO A 160 0.59 -16.18 4.25
C PRO A 160 -0.01 -17.06 3.12
N PRO A 161 0.80 -17.47 2.13
CA PRO A 161 0.45 -18.54 1.20
C PRO A 161 0.01 -19.81 1.95
N ALA A 162 -1.05 -20.47 1.49
CA ALA A 162 -1.53 -21.69 2.14
C ALA A 162 -0.73 -22.95 1.74
N THR A 163 0.03 -22.86 0.64
CA THR A 163 0.87 -23.95 0.11
C THR A 163 2.19 -23.97 0.87
N ILE A 164 2.19 -24.68 2.00
CA ILE A 164 3.33 -24.91 2.89
C ILE A 164 3.68 -26.40 2.94
N GLY A 165 4.91 -26.73 3.32
CA GLY A 165 5.37 -28.12 3.40
C GLY A 165 4.88 -28.85 4.65
N GLN A 166 4.25 -28.16 5.60
CA GLN A 166 3.63 -28.79 6.75
C GLN A 166 2.31 -29.49 6.41
N ASP A 167 2.04 -30.59 7.11
CA ASP A 167 0.75 -31.29 7.10
C ASP A 167 -0.39 -30.38 7.56
N GLN A 168 -1.48 -30.35 6.79
CA GLN A 168 -2.67 -29.58 7.10
C GLN A 168 -3.88 -30.50 7.21
N THR A 169 -4.60 -30.36 8.33
CA THR A 169 -5.88 -31.04 8.52
C THR A 169 -6.96 -30.38 7.69
N THR A 170 -7.64 -31.17 6.86
CA THR A 170 -8.78 -30.73 6.05
C THR A 170 -9.82 -31.83 5.93
N VAL A 171 -10.85 -31.62 5.10
CA VAL A 171 -11.95 -32.55 4.89
C VAL A 171 -12.11 -32.85 3.40
N MET A 172 -12.28 -34.13 3.06
CA MET A 172 -12.68 -34.56 1.72
C MET A 172 -14.15 -34.19 1.46
N ALA A 173 -14.41 -33.31 0.49
CA ALA A 173 -15.75 -32.79 0.21
C ALA A 173 -16.80 -33.88 -0.08
N GLN A 174 -16.42 -34.97 -0.76
CA GLN A 174 -17.35 -36.03 -1.17
C GLN A 174 -17.94 -36.84 -0.01
N HIS A 175 -17.15 -37.05 1.06
CA HIS A 175 -17.51 -38.00 2.14
C HIS A 175 -17.46 -37.36 3.53
N ALA A 176 -17.24 -36.04 3.62
CA ALA A 176 -17.09 -35.30 4.87
C ALA A 176 -16.09 -35.94 5.86
N ARG A 177 -15.04 -36.59 5.34
CA ARG A 177 -14.03 -37.30 6.14
C ARG A 177 -12.79 -36.43 6.31
N GLN A 178 -12.32 -36.31 7.55
CA GLN A 178 -11.07 -35.64 7.87
C GLN A 178 -9.87 -36.37 7.26
N VAL A 179 -8.97 -35.62 6.64
CA VAL A 179 -7.73 -36.09 6.03
C VAL A 179 -6.60 -35.13 6.36
N SER A 180 -5.36 -35.63 6.43
CA SER A 180 -4.15 -34.80 6.43
C SER A 180 -3.66 -34.68 4.99
N ILE A 181 -3.34 -33.46 4.54
CA ILE A 181 -2.73 -33.22 3.23
C ILE A 181 -1.47 -32.38 3.40
N GLN A 182 -0.45 -32.71 2.61
CA GLN A 182 0.76 -31.91 2.49
C GLN A 182 0.75 -31.25 1.12
N MET A 183 0.78 -29.92 1.07
CA MET A 183 0.75 -29.20 -0.20
C MET A 183 2.18 -28.86 -0.65
N SER A 184 2.84 -29.74 -1.39
CA SER A 184 4.15 -29.43 -1.97
C SER A 184 4.02 -28.43 -3.13
N LYS A 185 4.93 -27.44 -3.21
CA LYS A 185 5.05 -26.59 -4.40
C LYS A 185 5.63 -27.45 -5.54
N SER A 186 4.89 -27.61 -6.64
CA SER A 186 5.46 -28.16 -7.88
C SER A 186 6.69 -27.33 -8.25
N SER A 187 7.81 -28.03 -8.47
CA SER A 187 9.12 -27.47 -8.80
C SER A 187 9.11 -26.63 -10.07
#